data_AF-A0A223S3Z0-F1
#
_entry.id   AF-A0A223S3Z0-F1
#
_cell.length_a   1.000
_cell.length_b   1.000
_cell.length_c   1.000
_cell.angle_alpha   90.00
_cell.angle_beta   90.00
_cell.angle_gamma   90.00
#
_symmetry.space_group_name_H-M   'P 1'
#
loop_
_entity.id
_entity.type
_entity.pdbx_description
1 polymer ?
#
loop_
_entity_poly.entity_id
_entity_poly.type
_entity_poly.pdbx_seq_one_letter_code
_entity_poly.pdbx_strand_id
1 'polypeptide(L)'
;MSGMGDEEEEYRGAVTLLILSEGGEPATVALDAHLAGHFDPLTGAYRWVGRLSPDPAVTSAFEQGRTEVVVRAADGREGRGSLGEPNVWGGHTVTGTGTPPFAVPEVDPDDGDT
;
A
#
# COMPACT_ATOMS: atom_id res chain seq x y z
N MET A 1 -5.03 7.28 -32.21
CA MET A 1 -4.18 7.63 -31.07
C MET A 1 -4.86 7.04 -29.85
N SER A 2 -4.35 5.91 -29.37
CA SER A 2 -4.83 5.31 -28.12
C SER A 2 -4.34 6.18 -26.97
N GLY A 3 -5.26 6.79 -26.23
CA GLY A 3 -4.92 7.47 -25.00
C GLY A 3 -4.43 6.43 -24.01
N MET A 4 -3.15 6.50 -23.66
CA MET A 4 -2.60 5.86 -22.48
C MET A 4 -3.38 6.43 -21.30
N GLY A 5 -4.32 5.66 -20.73
CA GLY A 5 -4.89 5.97 -19.43
C GLY A 5 -3.85 5.63 -18.38
N ASP A 6 -2.79 6.43 -18.30
CA ASP A 6 -1.82 6.43 -17.21
C ASP A 6 -2.46 7.10 -15.96
N GLU A 7 -3.71 6.72 -15.64
CA GLU A 7 -4.30 7.01 -14.35
C GLU A 7 -3.73 5.99 -13.38
N GLU A 8 -2.45 6.17 -13.04
CA GLU A 8 -1.85 5.54 -11.87
C GLU A 8 -2.83 5.77 -10.71
N GLU A 9 -3.45 4.70 -10.20
CA GLU A 9 -4.46 4.81 -9.14
C GLU A 9 -3.74 5.24 -7.85
N GLU A 10 -3.65 6.55 -7.67
CA GLU A 10 -2.98 7.19 -6.56
C GLU A 10 -3.94 7.35 -5.37
N TYR A 11 -3.46 6.99 -4.19
CA TYR A 11 -4.09 7.28 -2.92
C TYR A 11 -3.22 8.23 -2.11
N ARG A 12 -3.81 9.30 -1.58
CA ARG A 12 -3.17 10.21 -0.62
C ARG A 12 -4.09 10.45 0.56
N GLY A 13 -3.64 10.12 1.75
CA GLY A 13 -4.39 10.39 2.97
C GLY A 13 -3.97 9.56 4.16
N ALA A 14 -4.72 9.72 5.24
CA ALA A 14 -4.49 9.02 6.49
C ALA A 14 -4.82 7.53 6.36
N VAL A 15 -3.89 6.70 6.81
CA VAL A 15 -4.02 5.25 6.90
C VAL A 15 -3.76 4.78 8.32
N THR A 16 -4.29 3.60 8.62
CA THR A 16 -3.90 2.83 9.79
C THR A 16 -2.94 1.73 9.33
N LEU A 17 -1.70 1.79 9.78
CA LEU A 17 -0.70 0.76 9.55
C LEU A 17 -0.75 -0.26 10.69
N LEU A 18 -1.02 -1.52 10.35
CA LEU A 18 -0.92 -2.65 11.26
C LEU A 18 0.41 -3.34 11.03
N ILE A 19 1.29 -3.32 12.02
CA ILE A 19 2.60 -3.96 11.99
C ILE A 19 2.45 -5.36 12.58
N LEU A 20 2.69 -6.37 11.75
CA LEU A 20 2.49 -7.75 12.13
C LEU A 20 3.64 -8.23 13.04
N SER A 21 3.30 -9.12 13.97
CA SER A 21 4.26 -9.75 14.87
C SER A 21 3.99 -11.24 14.95
N GLU A 22 5.04 -12.05 15.02
CA GLU A 22 4.89 -13.49 15.21
C GLU A 22 4.34 -13.79 16.61
N GLY A 23 3.11 -14.32 16.68
CA GLY A 23 2.51 -14.82 17.93
C GLY A 23 1.95 -13.76 18.89
N GLY A 24 1.76 -12.52 18.44
CA GLY A 24 1.21 -11.43 19.25
C GLY A 24 0.20 -10.54 18.51
N GLU A 25 -0.43 -9.63 19.26
CA GLU A 25 -1.33 -8.61 18.70
C GLU A 25 -0.54 -7.60 17.84
N PRO A 26 -1.04 -7.25 16.63
CA PRO A 26 -0.34 -6.32 15.76
C PRO A 26 -0.31 -4.91 16.37
N ALA A 27 0.84 -4.24 16.23
CA ALA A 27 0.95 -2.84 16.63
C ALA A 27 0.24 -1.96 15.59
N THR A 28 -0.51 -0.95 16.04
CA THR A 28 -1.30 -0.09 15.16
C THR A 28 -0.79 1.34 15.22
N VAL A 29 -0.54 1.95 14.06
CA VAL A 29 -0.05 3.32 13.92
C VAL A 29 -0.89 4.08 12.90
N ALA A 30 -1.37 5.28 13.26
CA ALA A 30 -2.09 6.16 12.32
C ALA A 30 -1.12 7.19 11.74
N LEU A 31 -1.04 7.26 10.40
CA LEU A 31 -0.08 8.12 9.70
C LEU A 31 -0.56 8.46 8.28
N ASP A 32 0.07 9.41 7.61
CA ASP A 32 -0.26 9.74 6.22
C ASP A 32 0.50 8.85 5.25
N ALA A 33 -0.17 8.42 4.19
CA ALA A 33 0.43 7.64 3.11
C ALA A 33 0.17 8.27 1.74
N HIS A 34 1.12 8.05 0.84
CA HIS A 34 0.95 8.25 -0.59
C HIS A 34 1.26 6.94 -1.29
N LEU A 35 0.25 6.32 -1.90
CA LEU A 35 0.32 5.01 -2.53
C LEU A 35 -0.07 5.13 -4.00
N ALA A 36 0.46 4.25 -4.84
CA ALA A 36 0.10 4.12 -6.24
C ALA A 36 0.13 2.64 -6.62
N GLY A 37 -0.68 2.26 -7.61
CA GLY A 37 -0.79 0.90 -8.08
C GLY A 37 -0.71 0.78 -9.59
N HIS A 38 -0.30 -0.40 -10.06
CA HIS A 38 -0.36 -0.78 -11.46
C HIS A 38 -0.55 -2.29 -11.61
N PHE A 39 -1.14 -2.70 -12.73
CA PHE A 39 -1.17 -4.10 -13.14
C PHE A 39 0.17 -4.50 -13.78
N ASP A 40 0.77 -5.58 -13.29
CA ASP A 40 1.98 -6.16 -13.86
C ASP A 40 1.59 -7.31 -14.82
N PRO A 41 1.68 -7.12 -16.16
CA PRO A 41 1.26 -8.12 -17.14
C PRO A 41 2.20 -9.32 -17.21
N LEU A 42 3.44 -9.21 -16.71
CA LEU A 42 4.37 -10.33 -16.67
C LEU A 42 3.98 -11.34 -15.61
N THR A 43 3.48 -10.85 -14.47
CA THR A 43 3.07 -11.70 -13.34
C THR A 43 1.57 -11.91 -13.24
N GLY A 44 0.78 -11.16 -14.02
CA GLY A 44 -0.69 -11.21 -13.97
C GLY A 44 -1.26 -10.70 -12.64
N ALA A 45 -0.49 -9.91 -11.90
CA ALA A 45 -0.84 -9.46 -10.55
C ALA A 45 -0.86 -7.94 -10.47
N TYR A 46 -1.77 -7.39 -9.68
CA TYR A 46 -1.74 -5.99 -9.31
C TYR A 46 -0.63 -5.75 -8.27
N ARG A 47 0.19 -4.74 -8.48
CA ARG A 47 1.25 -4.31 -7.56
C ARG A 47 0.99 -2.90 -7.11
N TRP A 48 1.31 -2.62 -5.86
CA TRP A 48 1.23 -1.25 -5.35
C TRP A 48 2.46 -0.92 -4.52
N VAL A 49 2.83 0.35 -4.54
CA VAL A 49 3.96 0.91 -3.83
C VAL A 49 3.55 2.24 -3.24
N GLY A 50 4.19 2.64 -2.15
CA GLY A 50 3.98 3.96 -1.61
C GLY A 50 5.01 4.38 -0.60
N ARG A 51 4.71 5.51 0.02
CA ARG A 51 5.50 6.14 1.07
C ARG A 51 4.60 6.45 2.25
N LEU A 52 5.14 6.20 3.42
CA LEU A 52 4.53 6.50 4.71
C LEU A 52 5.22 7.73 5.30
N SER A 53 4.45 8.64 5.91
CA SER A 53 5.00 9.76 6.67
C SER A 53 5.88 9.25 7.81
N PRO A 54 6.88 10.03 8.25
CA PRO A 54 7.73 9.64 9.36
C PRO A 54 6.95 9.32 10.63
N ASP A 55 7.25 8.17 11.22
CA ASP A 55 6.71 7.77 12.53
C ASP A 55 7.76 6.92 13.29
N PRO A 56 8.17 7.35 14.50
CA PRO A 56 9.19 6.63 15.27
C PRO A 56 8.83 5.18 15.63
N ALA A 57 7.54 4.87 15.80
CA ALA A 57 7.11 3.50 16.10
C ALA A 57 7.27 2.59 14.89
N VAL A 58 7.04 3.10 13.67
CA VAL A 58 7.29 2.38 12.43
C VAL A 58 8.79 2.12 12.25
N THR A 59 9.63 3.14 12.45
CA THR A 59 11.09 2.97 12.37
C THR A 59 11.61 1.98 13.40
N SER A 60 11.16 2.08 14.65
CA SER A 60 11.56 1.14 15.70
C SER A 60 11.12 -0.29 15.39
N ALA A 61 9.94 -0.48 14.79
CA ALA A 61 9.49 -1.80 14.40
C ALA A 61 10.32 -2.39 13.25
N PHE A 62 10.66 -1.57 12.24
CA PHE A 62 11.54 -1.96 11.14
C PHE A 62 12.93 -2.37 11.64
N GLU A 63 13.52 -1.59 12.55
CA GLU A 63 14.83 -1.90 13.19
C GLU A 63 14.79 -3.21 14.00
N GLN A 64 13.62 -3.60 14.50
CA GLN A 64 13.39 -4.89 15.16
C GLN A 64 13.12 -6.05 14.17
N GLY A 65 13.23 -5.79 12.86
CA GLY A 65 13.00 -6.78 11.79
C GLY A 65 11.52 -7.01 11.43
N ARG A 66 10.60 -6.23 12.00
CA ARG A 66 9.16 -6.34 11.70
C ARG A 66 8.83 -5.53 10.46
N THR A 67 8.87 -6.19 9.30
CA THR A 67 8.63 -5.55 8.00
C THR A 67 7.26 -5.87 7.43
N GLU A 68 6.60 -6.94 7.85
CA GLU A 68 5.26 -7.30 7.36
C GLU A 68 4.18 -6.38 7.95
N VAL A 69 3.35 -5.82 7.07
CA VAL A 69 2.33 -4.84 7.44
C VAL A 69 1.02 -5.06 6.71
N VAL A 70 -0.07 -4.56 7.30
CA VAL A 70 -1.32 -4.28 6.60
C VAL A 70 -1.56 -2.78 6.61
N VAL A 71 -1.74 -2.20 5.43
CA VAL A 71 -2.15 -0.81 5.27
C VAL A 71 -3.67 -0.80 5.16
N ARG A 72 -4.35 -0.09 6.07
CA ARG A 72 -5.81 0.10 6.03
C ARG A 72 -6.12 1.56 5.73
N ALA A 73 -6.82 1.84 4.63
CA ALA A 73 -7.32 3.18 4.34
C ALA A 73 -8.52 3.55 5.20
N ALA A 74 -8.83 4.85 5.26
CA ALA A 74 -9.93 5.40 6.04
C ALA A 74 -11.32 4.82 5.70
N ASP A 75 -11.51 4.32 4.47
CA ASP A 75 -12.74 3.67 4.00
C ASP A 75 -12.80 2.17 4.29
N GLY A 76 -11.79 1.62 4.98
CA GLY A 76 -11.75 0.23 5.42
C GLY A 76 -11.12 -0.74 4.44
N ARG A 77 -10.67 -0.30 3.26
CA ARG A 77 -9.89 -1.16 2.34
C ARG A 77 -8.52 -1.46 2.93
N GLU A 78 -8.04 -2.67 2.68
CA GLU A 78 -6.77 -3.16 3.21
C GLU A 78 -5.88 -3.76 2.13
N GLY A 79 -4.57 -3.54 2.27
CA GLY A 79 -3.55 -4.17 1.45
C GLY A 79 -2.41 -4.70 2.34
N ARG A 80 -2.04 -5.96 2.11
CA ARG A 80 -0.85 -6.54 2.74
C ARG A 80 0.41 -6.10 2.00
N GLY A 81 1.42 -5.72 2.76
CA GLY A 81 2.68 -5.25 2.20
C GLY A 81 3.87 -5.49 3.12
N SER A 82 5.01 -5.00 2.65
CA SER A 82 6.27 -5.02 3.35
C SER A 82 6.87 -3.62 3.41
N LEU A 83 7.34 -3.22 4.59
CA LEU A 83 8.10 -2.01 4.83
C LEU A 83 9.48 -2.12 4.19
N GLY A 84 9.87 -1.08 3.46
CA GLY A 84 11.23 -0.87 3.03
C GLY A 84 11.99 0.11 3.93
N GLU A 85 13.18 0.47 3.48
CA GLU A 85 14.11 1.30 4.24
C GLU A 85 13.53 2.70 4.55
N PRO A 86 13.85 3.25 5.74
CA PRO A 86 13.53 4.63 6.05
C PRO A 86 14.37 5.60 5.19
N ASN A 87 13.76 6.70 4.78
CA ASN A 87 14.49 7.85 4.26
C ASN A 87 15.14 8.65 5.39
N VAL A 88 15.95 9.66 5.04
CA VAL A 88 16.68 10.50 6.01
C VAL A 88 15.79 11.31 6.97
N TRP A 89 14.48 11.37 6.72
CA TRP A 89 13.49 12.02 7.58
C TRP A 89 12.65 11.01 8.39
N GLY A 90 12.91 9.70 8.26
CA GLY A 90 12.19 8.64 8.99
C GLY A 90 10.93 8.11 8.29
N GLY A 91 10.62 8.57 7.07
CA GLY A 91 9.51 8.03 6.28
C GLY A 91 9.89 6.72 5.60
N HIS A 92 9.03 5.71 5.65
CA HIS A 92 9.30 4.40 5.07
C HIS A 92 8.64 4.23 3.69
N THR A 93 9.27 3.43 2.82
CA THR A 93 8.56 2.88 1.66
C THR A 93 7.70 1.70 2.09
N VAL A 94 6.64 1.44 1.35
CA VAL A 94 5.82 0.24 1.51
C VAL A 94 5.52 -0.32 0.12
N THR A 95 5.57 -1.64 -0.01
CA THR A 95 5.24 -2.34 -1.26
C THR A 95 4.29 -3.48 -0.96
N GLY A 96 3.35 -3.76 -1.86
CA GLY A 96 2.44 -4.89 -1.72
C GLY A 96 1.95 -5.40 -3.07
N THR A 97 1.26 -6.53 -3.01
CA THR A 97 0.69 -7.22 -4.17
C THR A 97 -0.78 -7.59 -3.91
N GLY A 98 -1.55 -7.73 -4.98
CA GLY A 98 -2.98 -8.01 -4.92
C GLY A 98 -3.80 -6.75 -4.65
N THR A 99 -4.85 -6.88 -3.84
CA THR A 99 -5.79 -5.80 -3.53
C THR A 99 -5.06 -4.62 -2.88
N PRO A 100 -5.02 -3.43 -3.52
CA PRO A 100 -4.46 -2.26 -2.88
C PRO A 100 -5.42 -1.74 -1.80
N PRO A 101 -4.89 -0.97 -0.83
CA PRO A 101 -5.71 -0.35 0.20
C PRO A 101 -6.53 0.85 -0.30
N PHE A 102 -6.67 1.06 -1.61
CA PHE A 102 -7.42 2.17 -2.21
C PHE A 102 -8.43 1.68 -3.24
N ALA A 103 -9.37 2.54 -3.66
CA ALA A 103 -10.36 2.18 -4.67
C ALA A 103 -9.63 1.96 -5.98
N VAL A 104 -9.73 0.74 -6.51
CA VAL A 104 -9.42 0.46 -7.91
C VAL A 104 -10.71 0.60 -8.71
N PRO A 105 -10.70 1.17 -9.92
CA PRO A 105 -11.81 1.04 -10.84
C PRO A 105 -12.08 -0.46 -11.03
N GLU A 106 -13.29 -0.91 -10.70
CA GLU A 106 -13.75 -2.24 -11.11
C GLU A 106 -13.88 -2.21 -12.63
N VAL A 107 -12.92 -2.82 -13.33
CA VAL A 107 -13.09 -3.08 -14.77
C VAL A 107 -14.09 -4.21 -14.87
N ASP A 108 -15.35 -3.87 -15.14
CA ASP A 108 -16.37 -4.86 -15.48
C ASP A 108 -16.01 -5.45 -16.85
N PRO A 109 -15.67 -6.74 -16.96
CA PRO A 109 -15.30 -7.34 -18.24
C PRO A 109 -16.47 -7.41 -19.25
N ASP A 110 -17.67 -6.95 -18.89
CA ASP A 110 -18.88 -6.95 -19.73
C ASP A 110 -19.14 -5.63 -20.50
N ASP A 111 -18.30 -4.60 -20.37
CA ASP A 111 -18.42 -3.35 -21.17
C ASP A 111 -17.91 -3.50 -22.63
N GLY A 112 -17.85 -4.74 -23.12
CA GLY A 112 -17.48 -5.11 -24.48
C GLY A 112 -18.66 -5.62 -25.29
N ASP A 113 -19.76 -4.86 -25.41
CA ASP A 113 -20.85 -5.23 -26.33
C ASP A 113 -21.43 -4.02 -27.08
N THR A 114 -20.98 -3.81 -28.32
CA THR A 114 -21.77 -3.65 -29.56
C THR A 114 -20.88 -3.34 -30.76
#